data_AF-A0A918F6Y3-F1
#
_entry.id   AF-A0A918F6Y3-F1
#
_cell.length_a   1.000
_cell.length_b   1.000
_cell.length_c   1.000
_cell.angle_alpha   90.00
_cell.angle_beta   90.00
_cell.angle_gamma   90.00
#
_symmetry.space_group_name_H-M   'P 1'
#
loop_
_entity.id
_entity.type
_entity.pdbx_description
1 polymer ?
#
loop_
_entity_poly.entity_id
_entity_poly.type
_entity_poly.pdbx_seq_one_letter_code
_entity_poly.pdbx_strand_id
1 'polypeptide(L)'
;MSENQPSRAKAQTMKPETAAKKLGILLSAAPAEFQEGVVSRDELAALQADPPEWLRTLRAEGPHPRGVVAAKLGVSNSGLARGGVTDPLTTAEIKALLAAPPAWLVQERATQAAVRAEKARIADRDRERAARAAEQD
;
A
#
# COMPACT_ATOMS: atom_id res chain seq x y z
N MET A 1 35.25 -31.59 19.45
CA MET A 1 34.50 -30.33 19.53
C MET A 1 34.14 -29.93 18.10
N SER A 2 32.93 -30.28 17.63
CA SER A 2 32.47 -29.87 16.31
C SER A 2 31.98 -28.42 16.42
N GLU A 3 32.70 -27.51 15.79
CA GLU A 3 32.30 -26.11 15.68
C GLU A 3 31.02 -26.02 14.83
N ASN A 4 29.94 -25.67 15.51
CA ASN A 4 28.66 -25.30 14.91
C ASN A 4 28.83 -23.95 14.20
N GLN A 5 29.13 -23.98 12.90
CA GLN A 5 29.07 -22.77 12.07
C GLN A 5 27.62 -22.28 11.99
N PRO A 6 27.28 -21.06 12.42
CA PRO A 6 25.96 -20.51 12.17
C PRO A 6 25.80 -20.34 10.66
N SER A 7 24.77 -20.98 10.10
CA SER A 7 24.38 -20.80 8.70
C SER A 7 24.26 -19.30 8.42
N ARG A 8 25.12 -18.79 7.53
CA ARG A 8 25.07 -17.41 7.02
C ARG A 8 23.66 -17.20 6.46
N ALA A 9 22.78 -16.55 7.23
CA ALA A 9 21.43 -16.25 6.78
C ALA A 9 21.57 -15.46 5.48
N LYS A 10 21.20 -16.09 4.36
CA LYS A 10 21.26 -15.47 3.04
C LYS A 10 20.41 -14.21 3.12
N ALA A 11 21.02 -13.03 3.06
CA ALA A 11 20.30 -11.76 3.10
C ALA A 11 19.20 -11.84 2.04
N GLN A 12 17.95 -11.87 2.47
CA GLN A 12 16.81 -12.00 1.56
C GLN A 12 16.70 -10.68 0.81
N THR A 13 17.28 -10.64 -0.38
CA THR A 13 17.14 -9.53 -1.31
C THR A 13 15.83 -9.67 -2.07
N MET A 14 15.21 -8.54 -2.39
CA MET A 14 13.99 -8.48 -3.20
C MET A 14 14.20 -7.55 -4.39
N LYS A 15 13.41 -7.83 -5.44
CA LYS A 15 13.38 -7.02 -6.63
C LYS A 15 12.92 -5.58 -6.30
N PRO A 16 13.46 -4.56 -6.98
CA PRO A 16 13.11 -3.16 -6.72
C PRO A 16 11.62 -2.87 -6.90
N GLU A 17 10.92 -3.58 -7.79
CA GLU A 17 9.46 -3.53 -7.94
C GLU A 17 8.74 -3.92 -6.64
N THR A 18 9.26 -4.94 -5.94
CA THR A 18 8.68 -5.41 -4.68
C THR A 18 8.97 -4.42 -3.56
N ALA A 19 10.18 -3.85 -3.53
CA ALA A 19 10.55 -2.82 -2.57
C ALA A 19 9.70 -1.55 -2.77
N ALA A 20 9.58 -1.04 -4.00
CA ALA A 20 8.72 0.10 -4.34
C ALA A 20 7.26 -0.12 -3.89
N LYS A 21 6.70 -1.31 -4.16
CA LYS A 21 5.35 -1.68 -3.72
C LYS A 21 5.21 -1.65 -2.20
N LYS A 22 6.20 -2.13 -1.45
CA LYS A 22 6.23 -2.08 0.02
C LYS A 22 6.44 -0.67 0.56
N LEU A 23 7.15 0.19 -0.18
CA LEU A 23 7.36 1.60 0.16
C LEU A 23 6.17 2.49 -0.21
N GLY A 24 5.23 1.99 -1.01
CA GLY A 24 4.06 2.73 -1.48
C GLY A 24 4.35 3.74 -2.58
N ILE A 25 5.39 3.52 -3.38
CA ILE A 25 5.80 4.42 -4.47
C ILE A 25 5.71 3.75 -5.84
N LEU A 26 5.69 4.56 -6.89
CA LEU A 26 5.83 4.11 -8.27
C LEU A 26 7.33 3.92 -8.58
N LEU A 27 7.73 2.72 -8.99
CA LEU A 27 9.14 2.42 -9.25
C LEU A 27 9.75 3.32 -10.33
N SER A 28 9.02 3.58 -11.41
CA SER A 28 9.50 4.40 -12.54
C SER A 28 9.75 5.86 -12.17
N ALA A 29 9.28 6.32 -11.00
CA ALA A 29 9.53 7.66 -10.47
C ALA A 29 10.68 7.69 -9.44
N ALA A 30 11.22 6.54 -9.05
CA ALA A 30 12.36 6.45 -8.14
C ALA A 30 13.69 6.76 -8.86
N PRO A 31 14.78 7.11 -8.15
CA PRO A 31 16.10 7.27 -8.75
C PRO A 31 16.62 5.99 -9.43
N ALA A 32 17.47 6.12 -10.45
CA ALA A 32 17.98 4.99 -11.24
C ALA A 32 18.71 3.96 -10.36
N GLU A 33 19.42 4.42 -9.34
CA GLU A 33 20.14 3.57 -8.38
C GLU A 33 19.17 2.63 -7.64
N PHE A 34 17.95 3.11 -7.35
CA PHE A 34 16.91 2.28 -6.75
C PHE A 34 16.19 1.40 -7.78
N GLN A 35 16.06 1.85 -9.03
CA GLN A 35 15.40 1.09 -10.10
C GLN A 35 16.20 -0.12 -10.57
N GLU A 36 17.53 0.02 -10.66
CA GLU A 36 18.42 -1.01 -11.18
C GLU A 36 19.02 -1.91 -10.07
N GLY A 37 18.97 -1.44 -8.82
CA GLY A 37 19.51 -2.14 -7.66
C GLY A 37 18.66 -3.30 -7.16
N VAL A 38 19.27 -4.14 -6.32
CA VAL A 38 18.55 -5.09 -5.46
C VAL A 38 18.40 -4.50 -4.08
N VAL A 39 17.24 -4.67 -3.45
CA VAL A 39 16.97 -4.11 -2.12
C VAL A 39 16.91 -5.24 -1.11
N SER A 40 17.79 -5.23 -0.13
CA SER A 40 17.74 -6.12 1.03
C SER A 40 16.59 -5.75 1.97
N ARG A 41 16.18 -6.71 2.81
CA ARG A 41 15.20 -6.44 3.86
C ARG A 41 15.66 -5.31 4.80
N ASP A 42 16.95 -5.24 5.10
CA ASP A 42 17.51 -4.26 6.02
C ASP A 42 17.53 -2.86 5.38
N GLU A 43 17.90 -2.75 4.09
CA GLU A 43 17.80 -1.49 3.35
C GLU A 43 16.35 -1.01 3.23
N LEU A 44 15.40 -1.91 2.97
CA LEU A 44 13.98 -1.56 2.95
C LEU A 44 13.54 -1.01 4.32
N ALA A 45 13.98 -1.65 5.41
CA ALA A 45 13.67 -1.20 6.77
C ALA A 45 14.30 0.17 7.05
N ALA A 46 15.54 0.40 6.61
CA ALA A 46 16.22 1.69 6.72
C ALA A 46 15.46 2.78 5.95
N LEU A 47 15.06 2.53 4.71
CA LEU A 47 14.25 3.46 3.89
C LEU A 47 12.88 3.75 4.51
N GLN A 48 12.33 2.83 5.28
CA GLN A 48 11.07 3.03 6.01
C GLN A 48 11.28 3.85 7.28
N ALA A 49 12.36 3.58 8.02
CA ALA A 49 12.67 4.23 9.29
C ALA A 49 13.18 5.66 9.10
N ASP A 50 14.10 5.87 8.16
CA ASP A 50 14.62 7.18 7.80
C ASP A 50 14.50 7.39 6.28
N PRO A 51 13.31 7.80 5.80
CA PRO A 51 13.09 7.98 4.38
C PRO A 51 13.91 9.19 3.87
N PRO A 52 14.71 9.03 2.81
CA PRO A 52 15.41 10.14 2.17
C PRO A 52 14.43 11.11 1.51
N GLU A 53 14.90 12.31 1.15
CA GLU A 53 14.08 13.40 0.61
C GLU A 53 13.30 12.99 -0.65
N TRP A 54 13.93 12.28 -1.58
CA TRP A 54 13.25 11.79 -2.79
C TRP A 54 12.07 10.88 -2.45
N LEU A 55 12.21 10.02 -1.44
CA LEU A 55 11.16 9.10 -1.01
C LEU A 55 10.02 9.85 -0.30
N ARG A 56 10.36 10.85 0.52
CA ARG A 56 9.37 11.73 1.17
C ARG A 56 8.57 12.48 0.12
N THR A 57 9.24 13.04 -0.88
CA THR A 57 8.61 13.79 -1.99
C THR A 57 7.66 12.91 -2.79
N LEU A 58 8.10 11.71 -3.20
CA LEU A 58 7.24 10.77 -3.93
C LEU A 58 6.01 10.34 -3.13
N ARG A 59 6.14 10.16 -1.80
CA ARG A 59 4.99 9.83 -0.93
C ARG A 59 4.04 11.01 -0.73
N ALA A 60 4.56 12.23 -0.71
CA ALA A 60 3.78 13.45 -0.54
C ALA A 60 3.04 13.82 -1.83
N GLU A 61 3.75 13.90 -2.95
CA GLU A 61 3.27 14.50 -4.20
C GLU A 61 2.96 13.47 -5.28
N GLY A 62 3.59 12.30 -5.25
CA GLY A 62 3.45 11.27 -6.27
C GLY A 62 4.48 11.45 -7.41
N PRO A 63 4.28 10.79 -8.56
CA PRO A 63 3.09 10.03 -8.96
C PRO A 63 2.82 8.81 -8.06
N HIS A 64 1.58 8.67 -7.60
CA HIS A 64 1.17 7.61 -6.68
C HIS A 64 0.85 6.33 -7.44
N PRO A 65 1.30 5.15 -6.97
CA PRO A 65 0.88 3.90 -7.57
C PRO A 65 -0.62 3.67 -7.35
N ARG A 66 -1.23 2.90 -8.24
CA ARG A 66 -2.67 2.62 -8.28
C ARG A 66 -3.31 2.32 -6.92
N GLY A 67 -2.66 1.51 -6.08
CA GLY A 67 -3.16 1.17 -4.75
C GLY A 67 -3.24 2.38 -3.81
N VAL A 68 -2.26 3.28 -3.89
CA VAL A 68 -2.22 4.52 -3.09
C VAL A 68 -3.26 5.51 -3.62
N VAL A 69 -3.43 5.62 -4.95
CA VAL A 69 -4.48 6.43 -5.58
C VAL A 69 -5.86 5.98 -5.10
N ALA A 70 -6.16 4.68 -5.18
CA ALA A 70 -7.45 4.13 -4.73
C ALA A 70 -7.69 4.39 -3.23
N ALA A 71 -6.67 4.23 -2.40
CA ALA A 71 -6.75 4.52 -0.97
C ALA A 71 -7.05 6.01 -0.70
N LYS A 72 -6.35 6.93 -1.36
CA LYS A 72 -6.54 8.38 -1.23
C LYS A 72 -7.92 8.83 -1.73
N LEU A 73 -8.44 8.23 -2.80
CA LEU A 73 -9.79 8.49 -3.33
C LEU A 73 -10.91 7.82 -2.53
N GLY A 74 -10.58 6.89 -1.63
CA GLY A 74 -11.57 6.16 -0.83
C GLY A 74 -12.37 5.12 -1.62
N VAL A 75 -11.78 4.54 -2.67
CA VAL A 75 -12.40 3.54 -3.55
C VAL A 75 -11.62 2.23 -3.53
N SER A 76 -12.16 1.18 -4.16
CA SER A 76 -11.40 -0.04 -4.42
C SER A 76 -10.54 0.09 -5.67
N ASN A 77 -9.51 -0.75 -5.80
CA ASN A 77 -8.74 -0.84 -7.04
C ASN A 77 -9.65 -1.19 -8.23
N SER A 78 -10.65 -2.04 -8.07
CA SER A 78 -11.59 -2.36 -9.15
C SER A 78 -12.48 -1.17 -9.50
N GLY A 79 -12.94 -0.42 -8.50
CA GLY A 79 -13.72 0.81 -8.69
C GLY A 79 -12.94 1.88 -9.45
N LEU A 80 -11.66 2.02 -9.15
CA LEU A 80 -10.76 2.93 -9.88
C LEU A 80 -10.64 2.54 -11.38
N ALA A 81 -10.61 1.24 -11.70
CA ALA A 81 -10.59 0.76 -13.09
C ALA A 81 -11.91 1.06 -13.81
N ARG A 82 -13.05 0.87 -13.14
CA ARG A 82 -14.38 1.20 -13.70
C ARG A 82 -14.53 2.70 -13.97
N GLY A 83 -13.88 3.54 -13.16
CA GLY A 83 -13.77 4.98 -13.38
C GLY A 83 -12.82 5.39 -14.52
N GLY A 84 -12.18 4.44 -15.22
CA GLY A 84 -11.27 4.71 -16.33
C GLY A 84 -9.89 5.21 -15.91
N VAL A 85 -9.59 5.26 -14.61
CA VAL A 85 -8.27 5.68 -14.12
C VAL A 85 -7.36 4.46 -14.08
N THR A 86 -6.45 4.36 -15.05
CA THR A 86 -5.43 3.29 -15.13
C THR A 86 -4.05 3.77 -14.73
N ASP A 87 -3.77 5.06 -14.94
CA ASP A 87 -2.45 5.64 -14.76
C ASP A 87 -2.19 6.11 -13.31
N PRO A 88 -0.91 6.21 -12.91
CA PRO A 88 -0.53 6.86 -11.66
C PRO A 88 -1.03 8.31 -11.61
N LEU A 89 -1.51 8.75 -10.45
CA LEU A 89 -1.94 10.12 -10.24
C LEU A 89 -1.08 10.81 -9.19
N THR A 90 -0.82 12.10 -9.38
CA THR A 90 -0.21 12.99 -8.40
C THR A 90 -1.22 13.39 -7.32
N THR A 91 -0.73 13.91 -6.19
CA THR A 91 -1.58 14.48 -5.15
C THR A 91 -2.42 15.65 -5.67
N ALA A 92 -1.90 16.44 -6.60
CA ALA A 92 -2.63 17.54 -7.22
C ALA A 92 -3.85 17.04 -8.02
N GLU A 93 -3.67 16.03 -8.88
CA GLU A 93 -4.75 15.42 -9.67
C GLU A 93 -5.79 14.74 -8.78
N ILE A 94 -5.35 14.04 -7.72
CA ILE A 94 -6.25 13.45 -6.73
C ILE A 94 -7.08 14.54 -6.04
N LYS A 95 -6.45 15.65 -5.64
CA LYS A 95 -7.17 16.79 -5.04
C LYS A 95 -8.19 17.39 -6.01
N ALA A 96 -7.85 17.51 -7.30
CA ALA A 96 -8.78 17.99 -8.31
C ALA A 96 -10.01 17.07 -8.46
N LEU A 97 -9.80 15.74 -8.50
CA LEU A 97 -10.89 14.75 -8.51
C LEU A 97 -11.75 14.83 -7.25
N LEU A 98 -11.16 15.11 -6.09
CA LEU A 98 -11.90 15.24 -4.84
C LEU A 98 -12.69 16.55 -4.75
N ALA A 99 -12.18 17.63 -5.35
CA ALA A 99 -12.84 18.93 -5.37
C ALA A 99 -14.05 18.96 -6.32
N ALA A 100 -13.94 18.26 -7.45
CA ALA A 100 -15.03 18.12 -8.42
C ALA A 100 -15.27 16.62 -8.70
N PRO A 101 -15.89 15.89 -7.75
CA PRO A 101 -16.02 14.44 -7.86
C PRO A 101 -16.95 14.06 -9.02
N PRO A 102 -16.43 13.33 -10.04
CA PRO A 102 -17.29 12.82 -11.10
C PRO A 102 -18.27 11.77 -10.54
N ALA A 103 -19.36 11.53 -11.26
CA ALA A 103 -20.43 10.63 -10.82
C ALA A 103 -19.92 9.22 -10.43
N TRP A 104 -18.98 8.67 -11.20
CA TRP A 104 -18.37 7.37 -10.89
C TRP A 104 -17.66 7.39 -9.53
N LEU A 105 -16.95 8.46 -9.19
CA LEU A 105 -16.19 8.55 -7.95
C LEU A 105 -17.13 8.59 -6.74
N VAL A 106 -18.24 9.32 -6.85
CA VAL A 106 -19.27 9.37 -5.81
C VAL A 106 -19.86 7.97 -5.57
N GLN A 107 -20.24 7.28 -6.64
CA GLN A 107 -20.83 5.94 -6.58
C GLN A 107 -19.84 4.90 -5.99
N GLU A 108 -18.59 4.92 -6.44
CA GLU A 108 -17.55 3.99 -5.98
C GLU A 108 -17.20 4.21 -4.50
N ARG A 109 -17.18 5.48 -4.05
CA ARG A 109 -16.96 5.79 -2.64
C ARG A 109 -18.10 5.31 -1.76
N ALA A 110 -19.35 5.48 -2.20
CA ALA A 110 -20.52 4.96 -1.48
C ALA A 110 -20.48 3.43 -1.39
N THR A 111 -20.15 2.76 -2.49
CA THR A 111 -19.98 1.30 -2.55
C THR A 111 -18.87 0.84 -1.58
N GLN A 112 -17.71 1.49 -1.61
CA GLN A 112 -16.59 1.14 -0.76
C GLN A 112 -16.89 1.37 0.73
N ALA A 113 -17.64 2.43 1.06
CA ALA A 113 -18.09 2.70 2.42
C ALA A 113 -19.04 1.60 2.92
N ALA A 114 -20.02 1.20 2.12
CA ALA A 114 -20.95 0.12 2.47
C ALA A 114 -20.22 -1.21 2.70
N VAL A 115 -19.27 -1.56 1.83
CA VAL A 115 -18.44 -2.78 1.98
C VAL A 115 -17.61 -2.73 3.26
N ARG A 116 -17.03 -1.57 3.61
CA ARG A 116 -16.27 -1.42 4.86
C ARG A 116 -17.15 -1.56 6.09
N ALA A 117 -18.34 -0.98 6.08
CA ALA A 117 -19.30 -1.12 7.18
C ALA A 117 -19.71 -2.59 7.39
N GLU A 118 -20.00 -3.31 6.30
CA GLU A 118 -20.37 -4.72 6.40
C GLU A 118 -19.21 -5.59 6.91
N LYS A 119 -17.98 -5.33 6.43
CA LYS A 119 -16.79 -6.03 6.94
C LYS A 119 -16.56 -5.78 8.42
N ALA A 120 -16.78 -4.56 8.90
CA ALA A 120 -16.68 -4.23 10.32
C ALA A 120 -17.70 -5.02 11.14
N ARG A 121 -18.97 -5.04 10.71
CA ARG A 121 -20.04 -5.81 11.36
C ARG A 121 -19.72 -7.31 11.46
N ILE A 122 -19.21 -7.90 10.38
CA ILE A 122 -18.81 -9.32 10.36
C ILE A 122 -17.65 -9.55 11.34
N ALA A 123 -16.63 -8.69 11.31
CA ALA A 123 -15.48 -8.80 12.20
C ALA A 123 -15.89 -8.69 13.68
N ASP A 124 -16.80 -7.79 14.02
CA ASP A 124 -17.33 -7.65 15.39
C ASP A 124 -18.06 -8.91 15.84
N ARG A 125 -18.96 -9.42 15.00
CA ARG A 125 -19.68 -10.67 15.26
C ARG A 125 -18.71 -11.84 15.47
N ASP A 126 -17.68 -11.95 14.64
CA ASP A 126 -16.71 -13.04 14.70
C ASP A 126 -15.82 -12.92 15.94
N ARG A 127 -15.44 -11.69 16.34
CA ARG A 127 -14.75 -11.42 17.62
C ARG A 127 -15.60 -11.82 18.83
N GLU A 128 -16.89 -11.45 18.85
CA GLU A 128 -17.80 -11.86 19.93
C GLU A 128 -17.98 -13.38 20.02
N ARG A 129 -18.06 -14.06 18.87
CA ARG A 129 -18.16 -15.54 18.84
C ARG A 129 -16.88 -16.18 19.38
N ALA A 130 -15.71 -15.69 18.98
CA ALA A 130 -14.43 -16.18 19.48
C ALA A 130 -14.28 -15.95 21.00
N ALA A 131 -14.70 -14.78 21.50
CA ALA A 131 -14.69 -14.48 22.93
C ALA A 131 -15.61 -15.44 23.72
N ARG A 132 -16.83 -15.69 23.24
CA ARG A 132 -17.76 -16.65 23.87
C ARG A 132 -17.23 -18.07 23.90
N ALA A 133 -16.56 -18.51 22.82
CA ALA A 133 -15.97 -19.85 22.77
C ALA A 133 -14.82 -19.99 23.79
N ALA A 134 -13.95 -18.97 23.90
CA ALA A 134 -12.83 -18.98 24.83
C ALA A 134 -13.25 -18.89 26.32
N GLU A 135 -14.47 -18.48 26.64
CA GLU A 135 -15.01 -18.48 28.01
C GLU A 135 -15.66 -19.83 28.38
N GLN A 136 -15.97 -20.68 27.39
CA GLN A 136 -16.58 -21.99 27.58
C GLN A 136 -15.58 -23.15 27.66
N ASP A 137 -14.31 -22.90 27.34
CA ASP A 137 -13.17 -23.83 27.46
C ASP A 137 -12.40 -23.60 28.78
#